data_AF-A0A7C5L736-F1
#
_entry.id   AF-A0A7C5L736-F1
#
_cell.length_a   1.000
_cell.length_b   1.000
_cell.length_c   1.000
_cell.angle_alpha   90.00
_cell.angle_beta   90.00
_cell.angle_gamma   90.00
#
_symmetry.space_group_name_H-M   'P 1'
#
loop_
_entity.id
_entity.type
_entity.pdbx_description
1 polymer ?
#
loop_
_entity_poly.entity_id
_entity_poly.type
_entity_poly.pdbx_seq_one_letter_code
_entity_poly.pdbx_strand_id
1 'polypeptide(L)'
;MELLSYDFVQRGLITGLMVAVSSAVAGVFLILRRMAFLGAGLSHAAFGGVAVSLAVGVDPLLFTALFTLAVGNFVQLVSGRRKVPGDAVIALVFSGGIALAVLLLGIFGGFSEHVFGYLFGSILMVTTGELIFSGAVLCGVLLFFLRYYRKLLLLTFSEEIAKVQGVNVRVLNHLLVSVASLVIVLAM
;
A
#
# COMPACT_ATOMS: atom_id res chain seq x y z
N MET A 1 12.28 32.21 3.89
CA MET A 1 12.18 31.33 5.08
C MET A 1 10.77 31.28 5.69
N GLU A 2 9.78 32.03 5.19
CA GLU A 2 8.40 31.99 5.72
C GLU A 2 7.61 30.72 5.32
N LEU A 3 8.03 29.99 4.30
CA LEU A 3 7.34 28.77 3.88
C LEU A 3 7.46 27.62 4.90
N LEU A 4 8.57 27.57 5.66
CA LEU A 4 8.83 26.54 6.66
C LEU A 4 8.19 26.83 8.02
N SER A 5 7.60 28.02 8.24
CA SER A 5 6.87 28.32 9.48
C SER A 5 5.43 27.80 9.46
N TYR A 6 4.89 27.46 8.29
CA TYR A 6 3.56 26.90 8.16
C TYR A 6 3.54 25.44 8.62
N ASP A 7 2.68 25.16 9.60
CA ASP A 7 2.55 23.83 10.21
C ASP A 7 2.14 22.75 9.19
N PHE A 8 1.28 23.06 8.22
CA PHE A 8 0.92 22.12 7.14
C PHE A 8 2.11 21.78 6.22
N VAL A 9 3.02 22.73 5.99
CA VAL A 9 4.23 22.50 5.17
C VAL A 9 5.19 21.59 5.92
N GLN A 10 5.39 21.82 7.22
CA GLN A 10 6.22 20.95 8.06
C GLN A 10 5.65 19.52 8.10
N ARG A 11 4.34 19.38 8.34
CA ARG A 11 3.65 18.08 8.34
C ARG A 11 3.78 17.37 7.00
N GLY A 12 3.55 18.07 5.90
CA GLY A 12 3.68 17.52 4.55
C GLY A 12 5.10 17.03 4.25
N LEU A 13 6.13 17.82 4.61
CA LEU A 13 7.54 17.43 4.41
C LEU A 13 7.96 16.24 5.25
N ILE A 14 7.60 16.23 6.54
CA ILE A 14 7.94 15.11 7.45
C ILE A 14 7.25 13.83 6.97
N THR A 15 5.96 13.91 6.65
CA THR A 15 5.19 12.76 6.16
C THR A 15 5.74 12.27 4.83
N GLY A 16 6.01 13.17 3.88
CA GLY A 16 6.62 12.82 2.59
C GLY A 16 7.95 12.09 2.75
N LEU A 17 8.80 12.51 3.70
CA LEU A 17 10.04 11.81 4.01
C LEU A 17 9.79 10.40 4.57
N MET A 18 8.84 10.25 5.49
CA MET A 18 8.46 8.95 6.05
C MET A 18 7.94 7.99 4.97
N VAL A 19 7.10 8.48 4.05
CA VAL A 19 6.59 7.71 2.92
C VAL A 19 7.72 7.35 1.95
N ALA A 20 8.62 8.29 1.63
CA ALA A 20 9.75 8.04 0.75
C ALA A 20 10.68 6.94 1.27
N VAL A 21 11.03 6.98 2.56
CA VAL A 21 11.86 5.94 3.20
C VAL A 21 11.14 4.59 3.19
N SER A 22 9.86 4.56 3.58
CA SER A 22 9.07 3.33 3.61
C SER A 22 8.95 2.69 2.22
N SER A 23 8.72 3.53 1.21
CA SER A 23 8.60 3.13 -0.20
C SER A 23 9.91 2.64 -0.78
N ALA A 24 11.04 3.30 -0.46
CA ALA A 24 12.36 2.87 -0.91
C ALA A 24 12.72 1.48 -0.37
N VAL A 25 12.51 1.24 0.93
CA VAL A 25 12.86 -0.04 1.57
C VAL A 25 11.94 -1.17 1.06
N ALA A 26 10.63 -0.94 1.04
CA ALA A 26 9.69 -1.96 0.56
C ALA A 26 9.85 -2.23 -0.95
N GLY A 27 10.02 -1.17 -1.75
CA GLY A 27 10.11 -1.21 -3.20
C GLY A 27 11.27 -2.07 -3.71
N VAL A 28 12.44 -2.01 -3.08
CA VAL A 28 13.60 -2.85 -3.47
C VAL A 28 13.24 -4.33 -3.45
N PHE A 29 12.58 -4.81 -2.39
CA PHE A 29 12.18 -6.21 -2.29
C PHE A 29 11.02 -6.57 -3.22
N LEU A 30 10.09 -5.65 -3.48
CA LEU A 30 9.03 -5.89 -4.46
C LEU A 30 9.60 -6.06 -5.88
N ILE A 31 10.53 -5.21 -6.27
CA ILE A 31 11.17 -5.25 -7.60
C ILE A 31 12.01 -6.51 -7.76
N LEU A 32 12.92 -6.79 -6.81
CA LEU A 32 13.80 -7.97 -6.87
C LEU A 32 13.01 -9.28 -6.95
N ARG A 33 11.79 -9.29 -6.41
CA ARG A 33 10.92 -10.46 -6.39
C ARG A 33 9.90 -10.50 -7.51
N ARG A 34 10.03 -9.64 -8.53
CA ARG A 34 9.12 -9.54 -9.69
C ARG A 34 7.66 -9.27 -9.29
N MET A 35 7.45 -8.56 -8.18
CA MET A 35 6.14 -8.11 -7.72
C MET A 35 5.96 -6.61 -7.97
N ALA A 36 6.68 -6.03 -8.93
CA ALA A 36 6.65 -4.59 -9.21
C ALA A 36 5.23 -4.10 -9.59
N PHE A 37 4.46 -4.91 -10.33
CA PHE A 37 3.09 -4.57 -10.73
C PHE A 37 2.09 -4.57 -9.57
N LEU A 38 2.43 -5.20 -8.43
CA LEU A 38 1.57 -5.23 -7.24
C LEU A 38 1.34 -3.83 -6.70
N GLY A 39 2.33 -2.94 -6.83
CA GLY A 39 2.21 -1.53 -6.47
C GLY A 39 1.08 -0.83 -7.22
N ALA A 40 1.09 -0.93 -8.56
CA ALA A 40 0.07 -0.33 -9.41
C ALA A 40 -1.32 -0.96 -9.20
N GLY A 41 -1.41 -2.29 -9.07
CA GLY A 41 -2.70 -2.94 -8.83
C GLY A 41 -3.35 -2.52 -7.51
N LEU A 42 -2.54 -2.41 -6.45
CA LEU A 42 -3.05 -2.06 -5.13
C LEU A 42 -3.35 -0.58 -4.95
N SER A 43 -2.64 0.34 -5.62
CA SER A 43 -2.99 1.77 -5.55
C SER A 43 -4.38 2.03 -6.12
N HIS A 44 -4.72 1.43 -7.26
CA HIS A 44 -6.05 1.57 -7.84
C HIS A 44 -7.14 0.82 -7.07
N ALA A 45 -6.79 -0.31 -6.44
CA ALA A 45 -7.70 -0.96 -5.51
C ALA A 45 -7.95 -0.12 -4.25
N ALA A 46 -6.91 0.53 -3.71
CA ALA A 46 -7.01 1.43 -2.58
C ALA A 46 -7.91 2.63 -2.92
N PHE A 47 -7.84 3.17 -4.14
CA PHE A 47 -8.80 4.18 -4.61
C PHE A 47 -10.26 3.68 -4.58
N GLY A 48 -10.50 2.42 -4.95
CA GLY A 48 -11.79 1.76 -4.73
C GLY A 48 -12.19 1.74 -3.26
N GLY A 49 -11.25 1.44 -2.35
CA GLY A 49 -11.45 1.49 -0.91
C GLY A 49 -11.82 2.89 -0.39
N VAL A 50 -11.19 3.95 -0.91
CA VAL A 50 -11.54 5.35 -0.60
C VAL A 50 -12.96 5.66 -1.06
N ALA A 51 -13.35 5.23 -2.26
CA ALA A 51 -14.71 5.44 -2.73
C ALA A 51 -15.76 4.72 -1.87
N VAL A 52 -15.45 3.50 -1.39
CA VAL A 52 -16.34 2.76 -0.45
C VAL A 52 -16.44 3.48 0.89
N SER A 53 -15.32 3.92 1.47
CA SER A 53 -15.33 4.57 2.78
C SER A 53 -16.11 5.88 2.75
N LEU A 54 -15.93 6.67 1.69
CA LEU A 54 -16.69 7.89 1.46
C LEU A 54 -18.19 7.61 1.26
N ALA A 55 -18.56 6.57 0.52
CA ALA A 55 -19.96 6.20 0.31
C ALA A 55 -20.65 5.74 1.61
N VAL A 56 -19.92 5.07 2.51
CA VAL A 56 -20.42 4.59 3.81
C VAL A 56 -20.34 5.67 4.90
N GLY A 57 -19.56 6.73 4.70
CA GLY A 57 -19.35 7.81 5.66
C GLY A 57 -18.43 7.44 6.82
N VAL A 58 -17.48 6.51 6.60
CA VAL A 58 -16.45 6.13 7.58
C VAL A 58 -15.11 6.78 7.25
N ASP A 59 -14.23 6.85 8.26
CA ASP A 59 -12.88 7.40 8.12
C ASP A 59 -12.13 6.74 6.94
N PRO A 60 -11.73 7.52 5.91
CA PRO A 60 -11.12 6.96 4.71
C PRO A 60 -9.77 6.29 4.98
N LEU A 61 -8.98 6.78 5.93
CA LEU A 61 -7.61 6.32 6.15
C LEU A 61 -7.60 4.88 6.65
N LEU A 62 -8.31 4.62 7.75
CA LEU A 62 -8.34 3.29 8.37
C LEU A 62 -9.08 2.27 7.50
N PHE A 63 -10.19 2.68 6.88
CA PHE A 63 -10.96 1.79 6.03
C PHE A 63 -10.14 1.38 4.79
N THR A 64 -9.51 2.35 4.12
CA THR A 64 -8.69 2.08 2.92
C THR A 64 -7.48 1.23 3.24
N ALA A 65 -6.84 1.46 4.40
CA ALA A 65 -5.73 0.62 4.87
C ALA A 65 -6.17 -0.85 5.03
N LEU A 66 -7.29 -1.10 5.72
CA LEU A 66 -7.83 -2.45 5.93
C LEU A 66 -8.30 -3.09 4.62
N PHE A 67 -8.97 -2.32 3.76
CA PHE A 67 -9.43 -2.79 2.45
C PHE A 67 -8.26 -3.20 1.57
N THR A 68 -7.24 -2.35 1.45
CA THR A 68 -6.06 -2.62 0.62
C THR A 68 -5.24 -3.79 1.18
N LEU A 69 -5.13 -3.91 2.51
CA LEU A 69 -4.54 -5.08 3.16
C LEU A 69 -5.26 -6.38 2.81
N ALA A 70 -6.59 -6.37 2.84
CA ALA A 70 -7.41 -7.52 2.49
C ALA A 70 -7.23 -7.89 1.02
N VAL A 71 -7.29 -6.90 0.12
CA VAL A 71 -7.08 -7.08 -1.32
C VAL A 71 -5.68 -7.58 -1.64
N GLY A 72 -4.63 -7.00 -1.05
CA GLY A 72 -3.25 -7.45 -1.23
C GLY A 72 -3.05 -8.90 -0.81
N ASN A 73 -3.57 -9.29 0.35
CA ASN A 73 -3.50 -10.67 0.79
C ASN A 73 -4.33 -11.62 -0.08
N PHE A 74 -5.47 -11.17 -0.60
CA PHE A 74 -6.25 -11.91 -1.57
C PHE A 74 -5.45 -12.14 -2.87
N VAL A 75 -4.84 -11.09 -3.42
CA VAL A 75 -3.95 -11.19 -4.60
C VAL A 75 -2.82 -12.19 -4.34
N GLN A 76 -2.17 -12.11 -3.17
CA GLN A 76 -1.10 -13.02 -2.80
C GLN A 76 -1.57 -14.47 -2.65
N LEU A 77 -2.78 -14.68 -2.10
CA LEU A 77 -3.36 -16.00 -1.91
C LEU A 77 -3.71 -16.67 -3.25
N VAL A 78 -4.30 -15.89 -4.17
CA VAL A 78 -4.72 -16.39 -5.50
C VAL A 78 -3.52 -16.60 -6.39
N SER A 79 -2.59 -15.64 -6.45
CA SER A 79 -1.34 -15.73 -7.23
C SER A 79 -0.44 -16.87 -6.75
N GLY A 80 -0.50 -17.22 -5.47
CA GLY A 80 0.22 -18.37 -4.91
C GLY A 80 -0.31 -19.73 -5.37
N ARG A 81 -1.52 -19.80 -5.95
CA ARG A 81 -2.07 -21.01 -6.55
C ARG A 81 -1.65 -21.04 -8.02
N ARG A 82 -0.88 -22.06 -8.46
CA ARG A 82 -0.32 -22.23 -9.82
C ARG A 82 -1.32 -22.15 -11.00
N LYS A 83 -2.61 -21.93 -10.76
CA LYS A 83 -3.66 -21.91 -11.78
C LYS A 83 -3.83 -20.55 -12.46
N VAL A 84 -3.41 -19.45 -11.83
CA VAL A 84 -3.61 -18.10 -12.38
C VAL A 84 -2.29 -17.32 -12.34
N PRO A 85 -1.87 -16.71 -13.46
CA PRO A 85 -0.72 -15.81 -13.46
C PRO A 85 -0.96 -14.64 -12.50
N GLY A 86 0.04 -14.29 -11.67
CA GLY A 86 -0.11 -13.21 -10.70
C GLY A 86 -0.49 -11.86 -11.35
N ASP A 87 0.10 -11.57 -12.51
CA ASP A 87 -0.18 -10.35 -13.27
C ASP A 87 -1.66 -10.24 -13.70
N ALA A 88 -2.31 -11.38 -13.99
CA ALA A 88 -3.72 -11.40 -14.33
C ALA A 88 -4.62 -11.07 -13.12
N VAL A 89 -4.25 -11.54 -11.93
CA VAL A 89 -4.96 -11.21 -10.68
C VAL A 89 -4.80 -9.73 -10.35
N ILE A 90 -3.59 -9.19 -10.53
CA ILE A 90 -3.28 -7.77 -10.34
C ILE A 90 -4.11 -6.92 -11.31
N ALA A 91 -4.20 -7.29 -12.59
CA ALA A 91 -5.01 -6.58 -13.59
C ALA A 91 -6.52 -6.61 -13.27
N LEU A 92 -7.01 -7.74 -12.75
CA LEU A 92 -8.41 -7.86 -12.30
C LEU A 92 -8.70 -6.93 -11.12
N VAL A 93 -7.81 -6.88 -10.14
CA VAL A 93 -7.96 -6.01 -8.97
C VAL A 93 -7.83 -4.54 -9.35
N PHE A 94 -6.91 -4.20 -10.25
CA PHE A 94 -6.75 -2.86 -10.80
C PHE A 94 -8.04 -2.37 -11.46
N SER A 95 -8.56 -3.14 -12.43
CA SER A 95 -9.75 -2.77 -13.19
C SER A 95 -11.01 -2.75 -12.33
N GLY A 96 -11.15 -3.73 -11.43
CA GLY A 96 -12.24 -3.78 -10.46
C GLY A 96 -12.22 -2.61 -9.48
N GLY A 97 -11.04 -2.22 -8.98
CA GLY A 97 -10.86 -1.07 -8.09
C GLY A 97 -11.30 0.24 -8.73
N ILE A 98 -10.85 0.51 -9.97
CA ILE A 98 -11.26 1.70 -10.71
C ILE A 98 -12.74 1.68 -11.01
N ALA A 99 -13.27 0.57 -11.53
CA ALA A 99 -14.68 0.45 -11.87
C ALA A 99 -15.58 0.69 -10.65
N LEU A 100 -15.20 0.11 -9.51
CA LEU A 100 -15.90 0.29 -8.24
C LEU A 100 -15.83 1.74 -7.76
N ALA A 101 -14.65 2.38 -7.85
CA ALA A 101 -14.48 3.78 -7.48
C ALA A 101 -15.36 4.71 -8.33
N VAL A 102 -15.28 4.59 -9.65
CA VAL A 102 -16.04 5.41 -10.60
C VAL A 102 -17.54 5.23 -10.39
N LEU A 103 -18.01 4.00 -10.18
CA LEU A 103 -19.42 3.71 -9.95
C LEU A 103 -19.91 4.36 -8.65
N LEU A 104 -19.20 4.17 -7.54
CA LEU A 104 -19.63 4.71 -6.24
C LEU A 104 -19.55 6.24 -6.21
N LEU A 105 -18.47 6.83 -6.71
CA LEU A 105 -18.32 8.28 -6.78
C LEU A 105 -19.39 8.89 -7.69
N GLY A 106 -19.71 8.25 -8.82
CA GLY A 106 -20.76 8.68 -9.72
C GLY A 106 -22.16 8.67 -9.09
N ILE A 107 -22.44 7.74 -8.17
CA ILE A 107 -23.74 7.63 -7.50
C ILE A 107 -23.84 8.56 -6.28
N PHE A 108 -22.79 8.65 -5.45
CA PHE A 108 -22.89 9.20 -4.10
C PHE A 108 -22.24 10.57 -3.88
N GLY A 109 -21.30 11.03 -4.72
CA GLY A 109 -20.46 12.18 -4.34
C GLY A 109 -19.88 13.05 -5.45
N GLY A 110 -20.00 12.66 -6.72
CA GLY A 110 -19.32 13.34 -7.83
C GLY A 110 -17.79 13.33 -7.67
N PHE A 111 -17.09 13.88 -8.66
CA PHE A 111 -15.63 14.05 -8.59
C PHE A 111 -15.32 15.43 -8.01
N SER A 112 -15.18 15.53 -6.70
CA SER A 112 -14.74 16.76 -6.02
C SER A 112 -13.21 16.86 -5.97
N GLU A 113 -12.66 18.07 -5.76
CA GLU A 113 -11.21 18.27 -5.58
C GLU A 113 -10.62 17.39 -4.46
N HIS A 114 -11.41 17.11 -3.41
CA HIS A 114 -11.01 16.19 -2.34
C HIS A 114 -10.75 14.77 -2.86
N VAL A 115 -11.59 14.27 -3.77
CA VAL A 115 -11.43 12.94 -4.39
C VAL A 115 -10.19 12.89 -5.29
N PHE A 116 -9.93 13.98 -6.04
CA PHE A 116 -8.70 14.10 -6.82
C PHE A 116 -7.45 14.15 -5.94
N GLY A 117 -7.55 14.78 -4.76
CA GLY A 117 -6.51 14.78 -3.73
C GLY A 117 -6.10 13.38 -3.28
N TYR A 118 -7.04 12.44 -3.15
CA TYR A 118 -6.77 11.03 -2.84
C TYR A 118 -6.27 10.20 -4.04
N LEU A 119 -6.52 10.66 -5.27
CA LEU A 119 -6.11 9.94 -6.49
C LEU A 119 -4.65 10.23 -6.85
N PHE A 120 -4.23 11.48 -6.66
CA PHE A 120 -2.90 11.97 -7.04
C PHE A 120 -1.99 12.30 -5.86
N GLY A 121 -2.51 12.26 -4.62
CA GLY A 121 -1.82 12.68 -3.42
C GLY A 121 -1.86 14.20 -3.23
N SER A 122 -2.11 14.63 -2.00
CA SER A 122 -2.03 16.05 -1.62
C SER A 122 -1.22 16.24 -0.34
N ILE A 123 0.02 16.69 -0.51
CA ILE A 123 0.92 16.99 0.62
C ILE A 123 0.37 18.11 1.53
N LEU A 124 -0.52 18.95 1.00
CA LEU A 124 -1.12 20.07 1.73
C LEU A 124 -2.25 19.62 2.66
N MET A 125 -2.88 18.47 2.39
CA MET A 125 -4.02 17.97 3.17
C MET A 125 -3.63 17.11 4.38
N VAL A 126 -2.32 16.93 4.62
CA VAL A 126 -1.84 16.03 5.67
C VAL A 126 -2.31 16.46 7.05
N THR A 127 -3.14 15.63 7.66
CA THR A 127 -3.65 15.82 9.03
C THR A 127 -2.66 15.29 10.07
N THR A 128 -2.82 15.71 11.33
CA THR A 128 -2.01 15.17 12.45
C THR A 128 -2.22 13.66 12.63
N GLY A 129 -3.43 13.16 12.33
CA GLY A 129 -3.73 11.73 12.37
C GLY A 129 -2.93 10.95 11.31
N GLU A 130 -2.87 11.45 10.08
CA GLU A 130 -2.09 10.87 8.98
C GLU A 130 -0.59 10.91 9.25
N LEU A 131 -0.08 11.98 9.88
CA LEU A 131 1.32 12.06 10.32
C LEU A 131 1.66 10.95 11.33
N ILE A 132 0.83 10.79 12.37
CA ILE A 132 1.05 9.76 13.40
C ILE A 132 0.95 8.36 12.78
N PHE A 133 -0.05 8.14 11.92
CA PHE A 133 -0.23 6.88 11.21
C PHE A 133 0.96 6.56 10.31
N SER A 134 1.46 7.54 9.56
CA SER A 134 2.66 7.40 8.72
C SER A 134 3.90 7.05 9.54
N GLY A 135 4.08 7.69 10.71
CA GLY A 135 5.14 7.35 11.65
C GLY A 135 5.04 5.93 12.19
N ALA A 136 3.83 5.48 12.55
CA ALA A 136 3.59 4.12 13.03
C ALA A 136 3.89 3.07 11.95
N VAL A 137 3.46 3.31 10.70
CA VAL A 137 3.74 2.44 9.57
C VAL A 137 5.22 2.41 9.24
N LEU A 138 5.92 3.56 9.21
CA LEU A 138 7.37 3.61 9.01
C LEU A 138 8.11 2.76 10.07
N CYS A 139 7.78 2.94 11.34
CA CYS A 139 8.34 2.13 12.42
C CYS A 139 8.07 0.63 12.20
N GLY A 140 6.85 0.27 11.80
CA GLY A 140 6.48 -1.10 11.46
C GLY A 140 7.25 -1.68 10.27
N VAL A 141 7.43 -0.89 9.21
CA VAL A 141 8.21 -1.25 8.02
C VAL A 141 9.67 -1.50 8.41
N LEU A 142 10.29 -0.56 9.12
CA LEU A 142 11.68 -0.69 9.56
C LEU A 142 11.88 -1.89 10.48
N LEU A 143 10.98 -2.11 11.45
CA LEU A 143 11.03 -3.26 12.35
C LEU A 143 10.86 -4.58 11.58
N PHE A 144 9.92 -4.64 10.63
CA PHE A 144 9.72 -5.80 9.77
C PHE A 144 10.98 -6.14 8.99
N PHE A 145 11.57 -5.15 8.30
CA PHE A 145 12.79 -5.38 7.54
C PHE A 145 13.96 -5.74 8.45
N LEU A 146 14.16 -5.07 9.58
CA LEU A 146 15.21 -5.41 10.54
C LEU A 146 15.10 -6.86 11.04
N ARG A 147 13.87 -7.30 11.34
CA ARG A 147 13.60 -8.65 11.87
C ARG A 147 13.70 -9.76 10.82
N TYR A 148 13.31 -9.48 9.58
CA TYR A 148 13.17 -10.48 8.52
C TYR A 148 14.17 -10.33 7.37
N TYR A 149 15.08 -9.35 7.40
CA TYR A 149 16.04 -9.04 6.33
C TYR A 149 16.75 -10.27 5.76
N ARG A 150 17.37 -11.08 6.63
CA ARG A 150 18.11 -12.30 6.20
C ARG A 150 17.20 -13.32 5.52
N LYS A 151 15.98 -13.50 6.03
CA LYS A 151 15.00 -14.44 5.47
C LYS A 151 14.45 -13.94 4.13
N LEU A 152 14.20 -12.64 4.02
CA LEU A 152 13.76 -12.00 2.78
C LEU A 152 14.85 -12.06 1.71
N LEU A 153 16.11 -11.79 2.06
CA LEU A 153 17.24 -11.96 1.14
C LEU A 153 17.35 -13.40 0.65
N LEU A 154 17.36 -14.37 1.56
CA LEU A 154 17.44 -15.78 1.21
C LEU A 154 16.31 -16.19 0.26
N LEU A 155 15.08 -15.74 0.57
CA LEU A 155 13.91 -16.01 -0.24
C LEU A 155 14.01 -15.38 -1.65
N THR A 156 14.63 -14.21 -1.76
CA THR A 156 14.86 -13.54 -3.05
C THR A 156 15.88 -14.29 -3.91
N PHE A 157 16.92 -14.88 -3.31
CA PHE A 157 17.93 -15.65 -4.05
C PHE A 157 17.43 -17.04 -4.45
N SER A 158 16.84 -17.78 -3.52
CA SER A 158 16.29 -19.10 -3.79
C SER A 158 15.18 -19.46 -2.83
N GLU A 159 13.97 -19.62 -3.37
CA GLU A 159 12.82 -20.08 -2.62
C GLU A 159 12.98 -21.51 -2.11
N GLU A 160 13.68 -22.37 -2.86
CA GLU A 160 13.93 -23.76 -2.46
C GLU A 160 14.87 -23.83 -1.26
N ILE A 161 15.97 -23.07 -1.27
CA ILE A 161 16.91 -23.03 -0.14
C ILE A 161 16.22 -22.45 1.10
N ALA A 162 15.38 -21.42 0.93
CA ALA A 162 14.61 -20.85 2.03
C ALA A 162 13.67 -21.89 2.68
N LYS A 163 13.00 -22.73 1.88
CA LYS A 163 12.13 -23.80 2.39
C LYS A 163 12.92 -24.85 3.17
N VAL A 164 14.09 -25.26 2.66
CA VAL A 164 14.96 -26.24 3.33
C VAL A 164 15.48 -25.71 4.68
N GLN A 165 15.77 -24.41 4.77
CA GLN A 165 16.16 -23.75 6.03
C GLN A 165 14.98 -23.47 6.99
N GLY A 166 13.79 -24.01 6.72
CA GLY A 166 12.61 -23.87 7.58
C GLY A 166 11.93 -22.49 7.50
N VAL A 167 12.20 -21.69 6.47
CA VAL A 167 11.49 -20.43 6.26
C VAL A 167 10.11 -20.72 5.69
N ASN A 168 9.06 -20.28 6.40
CA ASN A 168 7.70 -20.33 5.89
C ASN A 168 7.49 -19.24 4.82
N VAL A 169 7.80 -19.60 3.58
CA VAL A 169 7.72 -18.71 2.41
C VAL A 169 6.34 -18.07 2.25
N ARG A 170 5.27 -18.85 2.46
CA ARG A 170 3.91 -18.35 2.28
C ARG A 170 3.61 -17.21 3.24
N VAL A 171 3.93 -17.40 4.52
CA VAL A 171 3.74 -16.36 5.55
C VAL A 171 4.58 -15.13 5.22
N LEU A 172 5.85 -15.31 4.83
CA LEU A 172 6.73 -14.17 4.55
C LEU A 172 6.27 -13.36 3.33
N ASN A 173 5.68 -14.00 2.33
CA ASN A 173 5.07 -13.32 1.19
C ASN A 173 3.84 -12.51 1.58
N HIS A 174 2.94 -13.10 2.37
CA HIS A 174 1.77 -12.38 2.89
C HIS A 174 2.17 -11.18 3.74
N LEU A 175 3.19 -11.32 4.59
CA LEU A 175 3.72 -10.21 5.37
C LEU A 175 4.32 -9.12 4.49
N LEU A 176 5.14 -9.47 3.49
CA LEU A 176 5.71 -8.47 2.58
C LEU A 176 4.63 -7.73 1.79
N VAL A 177 3.61 -8.43 1.30
CA VAL A 177 2.46 -7.81 0.60
C VAL A 177 1.64 -6.94 1.55
N SER A 178 1.50 -7.34 2.81
CA SER A 178 0.79 -6.53 3.82
C SER A 178 1.54 -5.22 4.10
N VAL A 179 2.86 -5.29 4.26
CA VAL A 179 3.73 -4.11 4.41
C VAL A 179 3.63 -3.22 3.18
N ALA A 180 3.71 -3.79 1.98
CA ALA A 180 3.56 -3.04 0.73
C ALA A 180 2.19 -2.36 0.63
N SER A 181 1.11 -3.05 1.00
CA SER A 181 -0.25 -2.50 0.98
C SER A 181 -0.36 -1.26 1.88
N LEU A 182 0.20 -1.31 3.09
CA LEU A 182 0.21 -0.16 4.00
C LEU A 182 1.03 1.01 3.44
N VAL A 183 2.21 0.73 2.89
CA VAL A 183 3.07 1.75 2.29
C VAL A 183 2.40 2.43 1.09
N ILE A 184 1.67 1.68 0.28
CA ILE A 184 0.92 2.22 -0.87
C ILE A 184 -0.19 3.16 -0.39
N VAL A 185 -0.93 2.78 0.65
CA VAL A 185 -2.01 3.62 1.21
C VAL A 185 -1.47 4.94 1.77
N LEU A 186 -0.25 4.97 2.31
CA LEU A 186 0.39 6.23 2.74
C LEU A 186 0.79 7.15 1.58
N ALA A 187 1.06 6.58 0.41
CA ALA A 187 1.56 7.31 -0.75
C ALA A 187 0.44 7.93 -1.59
N MET A 188 -0.82 7.62 -1.27
CA MET A 188 -2.03 8.17 -1.87
C MET A 188 -2.58 9.31 -1.03
#